data_AF-A0A0J1CR10-F1
#
_entry.id   AF-A0A0J1CR10-F1
#
_cell.length_a   1.000
_cell.length_b   1.000
_cell.length_c   1.000
_cell.angle_alpha   90.00
_cell.angle_beta   90.00
_cell.angle_gamma   90.00
#
_symmetry.space_group_name_H-M   'P 1'
#
loop_
_entity.id
_entity.type
_entity.pdbx_description
1 polymer ?
#
loop_
_entity_poly.entity_id
_entity_poly.type
_entity_poly.pdbx_seq_one_letter_code
_entity_poly.pdbx_strand_id
1 'polypeptide(L)'
;MAHFSVGVNNDDTQQLLKSAFDQSQFARSENLSLVETSNITDLHSADKSKRLCHASISLNNASNAQIRYQLEPRDDGKFLLTFEAE
;
A
#
# COMPACT_ATOMS: atom_id res chain seq x y z
N MET A 1 20.23 -19.74 10.16
CA MET A 1 18.90 -19.11 10.07
C MET A 1 19.11 -17.66 9.70
N ALA A 2 18.87 -17.29 8.44
CA ALA A 2 19.01 -15.91 8.00
C ALA A 2 17.75 -15.15 8.40
N HIS A 3 17.93 -14.17 9.30
CA HIS A 3 16.91 -13.23 9.70
C HIS A 3 16.74 -12.24 8.53
N PHE A 4 15.78 -12.49 7.64
CA PHE A 4 15.39 -11.51 6.62
C PHE A 4 14.58 -10.41 7.30
N SER A 5 15.28 -9.48 7.92
CA SER A 5 14.74 -8.15 8.16
C SER A 5 14.64 -7.50 6.78
N VAL A 6 13.54 -7.72 6.06
CA VAL A 6 13.23 -6.92 4.88
C VAL A 6 12.93 -5.52 5.41
N GLY A 7 13.98 -4.72 5.59
CA GLY A 7 13.85 -3.27 5.56
C GLY A 7 13.38 -2.94 4.16
N VAL A 8 12.06 -2.98 3.96
CA VAL A 8 11.47 -2.49 2.72
C VAL A 8 11.79 -1.01 2.72
N ASN A 9 12.69 -0.58 1.83
CA ASN A 9 12.90 0.84 1.57
C ASN A 9 11.51 1.43 1.31
N ASN A 10 11.15 2.49 2.02
CA ASN A 10 9.82 3.12 1.89
C ASN A 10 9.44 3.33 0.41
N ASP A 11 10.43 3.64 -0.43
CA ASP A 11 10.29 3.85 -1.87
C ASP A 11 9.73 2.64 -2.63
N ASP A 12 10.15 1.41 -2.30
CA ASP A 12 9.66 0.19 -2.97
C ASP A 12 8.19 -0.10 -2.62
N THR A 13 7.79 0.20 -1.37
CA THR A 13 6.40 0.04 -0.92
C THR A 13 5.51 1.09 -1.55
N GLN A 14 5.99 2.33 -1.66
CA GLN A 14 5.27 3.43 -2.31
C GLN A 14 5.03 3.14 -3.79
N GLN A 15 6.04 2.65 -4.51
CA GLN A 15 5.90 2.29 -5.92
C GLN A 15 4.90 1.14 -6.10
N LEU A 16 4.95 0.12 -5.24
CA LEU A 16 4.01 -1.00 -5.28
C LEU A 16 2.56 -0.52 -5.04
N LEU A 17 2.35 0.30 -4.00
CA LEU A 17 1.05 0.88 -3.67
C LEU A 17 0.51 1.73 -4.81
N LYS A 18 1.35 2.61 -5.38
CA LYS A 18 1.00 3.42 -6.54
C LYS A 18 0.56 2.56 -7.73
N SER A 19 1.38 1.58 -8.09
CA SER A 19 1.09 0.69 -9.22
C SER A 19 -0.20 -0.10 -9.02
N ALA A 20 -0.41 -0.63 -7.81
CA ALA A 20 -1.62 -1.38 -7.47
C ALA A 20 -2.87 -0.49 -7.44
N PHE A 21 -2.77 0.72 -6.89
CA PHE A 21 -3.88 1.69 -6.87
C PHE A 21 -4.27 2.08 -8.30
N ASP A 22 -3.31 2.50 -9.13
CA ASP A 22 -3.56 2.94 -10.52
C ASP A 22 -4.13 1.80 -11.40
N GLN A 23 -3.85 0.54 -11.06
CA GLN A 23 -4.41 -0.63 -11.75
C GLN A 23 -5.77 -1.08 -11.22
N SER A 24 -6.21 -0.54 -10.08
CA SER A 24 -7.50 -0.92 -9.47
C SER A 24 -8.68 -0.47 -10.31
N GLN A 25 -9.78 -1.22 -10.23
CA GLN A 25 -11.04 -0.84 -10.90
C GLN A 25 -11.59 0.48 -10.37
N PHE A 26 -11.39 0.76 -9.09
CA PHE A 26 -11.78 2.02 -8.45
C PHE A 26 -11.06 3.21 -9.08
N ALA A 27 -9.73 3.18 -9.17
CA ALA A 27 -8.97 4.26 -9.78
C ALA A 27 -9.37 4.49 -11.25
N ARG A 28 -9.63 3.40 -11.98
CA ARG A 28 -10.08 3.48 -13.38
C ARG A 28 -11.51 4.01 -13.52
N SER A 29 -12.45 3.65 -12.64
CA SER A 29 -13.84 4.11 -12.71
C SER A 29 -13.95 5.60 -12.39
N GLU A 30 -13.17 6.07 -11.43
CA GLU A 30 -13.17 7.45 -10.95
C GLU A 30 -12.16 8.36 -11.69
N ASN A 31 -11.42 7.81 -12.67
CA ASN A 31 -10.33 8.50 -13.37
C ASN A 31 -9.28 9.11 -12.40
N LEU A 32 -8.97 8.37 -11.34
CA LEU A 32 -8.01 8.74 -10.31
C LEU A 32 -6.66 8.07 -10.56
N SER A 33 -5.60 8.74 -10.14
CA SER A 33 -4.27 8.15 -10.05
C SER A 33 -3.56 8.66 -8.80
N LEU A 34 -2.81 7.78 -8.14
CA LEU A 34 -2.03 8.12 -6.96
C LEU A 34 -0.77 8.90 -7.36
N VAL A 35 -0.66 10.13 -6.90
CA VAL A 35 0.47 11.02 -7.18
C VAL A 35 1.59 10.81 -6.17
N GLU A 36 1.23 10.79 -4.88
CA GLU A 36 2.16 10.66 -3.78
C GLU A 36 1.56 9.82 -2.65
N THR A 37 2.41 9.16 -1.87
CA THR A 37 2.06 8.52 -0.60
C THR A 37 2.94 9.09 0.50
N SER A 38 2.32 9.57 1.57
CA SER A 38 2.99 10.18 2.72
C SER A 38 2.43 9.63 4.03
N ASN A 39 3.08 9.96 5.15
CA ASN A 39 2.65 9.59 6.51
C ASN A 39 2.43 8.09 6.73
N ILE A 40 3.24 7.24 6.10
CA ILE A 40 3.15 5.80 6.23
C ILE A 40 3.46 5.40 7.67
N THR A 41 2.49 4.80 8.34
CA THR A 41 2.59 4.30 9.71
C THR A 41 2.28 2.81 9.72
N ASP A 42 3.23 2.00 10.16
CA ASP A 42 3.01 0.58 10.37
C ASP A 42 2.09 0.37 11.58
N LEU A 43 0.96 -0.30 11.35
CA LEU A 43 0.03 -0.70 12.39
C LEU A 43 0.46 -2.07 12.93
N HIS A 44 0.50 -2.19 14.25
CA HIS A 44 0.86 -3.46 14.89
C HIS A 44 -0.18 -4.54 14.55
N SER A 45 0.23 -5.52 13.76
CA SER A 45 -0.58 -6.71 13.46
C SER A 45 -0.19 -7.85 14.40
N ALA A 46 -1.19 -8.54 14.97
CA ALA A 46 -0.96 -9.78 15.73
C ALA A 46 -0.43 -10.90 14.82
N ASP A 47 -0.73 -10.83 13.53
CA ASP A 47 -0.26 -11.73 12.50
C ASP A 47 0.99 -11.13 11.81
N LYS A 48 2.17 -11.70 12.11
CA LYS A 48 3.46 -11.25 11.56
C LYS A 48 3.61 -11.54 10.07
N SER A 49 2.74 -12.37 9.49
CA SER A 49 2.72 -12.59 8.03
C SER A 49 2.05 -11.43 7.29
N LYS A 50 1.28 -10.59 7.99
CA LYS A 50 0.53 -9.47 7.43
C LYS A 50 1.13 -8.16 7.91
N ARG A 51 1.43 -7.27 6.97
CA ARG A 51 1.81 -5.90 7.30
C ARG A 51 0.61 -5.00 7.07
N LEU A 52 0.06 -4.48 8.17
CA LEU A 52 -1.02 -3.51 8.14
C LEU A 52 -0.41 -2.12 8.26
N CYS A 53 -0.82 -1.19 7.42
CA CYS A 53 -0.28 0.16 7.35
C CYS A 53 -1.40 1.18 7.21
N HIS A 54 -1.15 2.38 7.70
CA HIS A 54 -1.96 3.57 7.45
C HIS A 54 -1.12 4.58 6.65
N ALA A 55 -1.72 5.25 5.66
CA ALA A 55 -1.03 6.26 4.86
C ALA A 55 -1.98 7.36 4.37
N SER A 56 -1.43 8.52 4.07
CA SER A 56 -2.11 9.55 3.27
C SER A 56 -1.68 9.44 1.82
N ILE A 57 -2.63 9.46 0.90
CA ILE A 57 -2.38 9.48 -0.53
C ILE A 57 -2.88 10.80 -1.13
N SER A 58 -2.08 11.34 -2.05
CA SER A 58 -2.46 12.49 -2.88
C SER A 58 -2.90 11.97 -4.25
N LEU A 59 -4.03 12.45 -4.75
CA LEU A 59 -4.60 12.05 -6.03
C LEU A 59 -4.44 13.15 -7.09
N ASN A 60 -4.52 12.77 -8.37
CA ASN A 60 -4.42 13.68 -9.52
C ASN A 60 -5.49 14.78 -9.56
N ASN A 61 -6.61 14.62 -8.86
CA ASN A 61 -7.68 15.60 -8.74
C ASN A 61 -7.49 16.60 -7.57
N ALA A 62 -6.27 16.69 -7.03
CA ALA A 62 -5.94 17.50 -5.84
C ALA A 62 -6.69 17.11 -4.55
N SER A 63 -7.30 15.91 -4.51
CA SER A 63 -7.84 15.35 -3.28
C SER A 63 -6.76 14.59 -2.53
N ASN A 64 -6.78 14.70 -1.21
CA ASN A 64 -6.00 13.86 -0.31
C ASN A 64 -6.96 12.88 0.36
N ALA A 65 -6.59 11.60 0.39
CA ALA A 65 -7.36 10.56 1.07
C ALA A 65 -6.49 9.87 2.11
N GLN A 66 -7.11 9.46 3.22
CA GLN A 66 -6.49 8.53 4.15
C GLN A 66 -6.85 7.12 3.73
N ILE A 67 -5.86 6.23 3.75
CA ILE A 67 -6.06 4.83 3.41
C ILE A 67 -5.46 3.93 4.46
N ARG A 68 -6.12 2.79 4.66
CA ARG A 68 -5.49 1.63 5.28
C ARG A 68 -5.14 0.65 4.19
N TYR A 69 -3.96 0.07 4.27
CA TYR A 69 -3.57 -1.00 3.36
C TYR A 69 -2.91 -2.15 4.10
N GLN A 70 -3.13 -3.35 3.57
CA GLN A 70 -2.58 -4.59 4.06
C GLN A 70 -1.76 -5.25 2.94
N LEU A 71 -0.53 -5.64 3.27
CA LEU A 71 0.34 -6.47 2.44
C LEU A 71 0.36 -7.89 3.01
N GLU A 72 -0.01 -8.86 2.18
CA GLU A 72 0.02 -10.28 2.51
C GLU A 72 0.84 -11.05 1.45
N PRO A 73 1.89 -11.78 1.84
CA PRO A 73 2.67 -12.60 0.91
C PRO A 73 1.82 -13.77 0.40
N ARG A 74 2.05 -14.17 -0.84
CA ARG A 74 1.43 -15.32 -1.49
C ARG A 74 2.48 -16.41 -1.75
N ASP A 75 2.02 -17.65 -1.84
CA ASP A 75 2.88 -18.83 -2.07
C ASP A 75 3.66 -18.78 -3.39
N ASP A 76 3.23 -17.95 -4.35
CA ASP A 76 3.91 -17.73 -5.64
C ASP A 76 4.99 -16.65 -5.60
N GLY A 77 5.36 -16.18 -4.40
CA GLY A 77 6.36 -15.13 -4.20
C GLY A 77 5.86 -13.73 -4.52
N LYS A 78 4.56 -13.56 -4.78
CA LYS A 78 3.92 -12.24 -4.96
C LYS A 78 3.32 -11.74 -3.66
N PHE A 79 2.83 -10.50 -3.68
CA PHE A 79 2.08 -9.91 -2.57
C PHE A 79 0.65 -9.60 -3.00
N LEU A 80 -0.31 -9.90 -2.14
CA LEU A 80 -1.66 -9.36 -2.20
C LEU A 80 -1.65 -8.03 -1.45
N LEU A 81 -1.99 -6.96 -2.16
CA LEU A 81 -2.25 -5.66 -1.56
C LEU A 81 -3.76 -5.45 -1.50
N THR A 82 -4.29 -5.22 -0.30
CA THR A 82 -5.68 -4.79 -0.09
C THR A 82 -5.65 -3.40 0.49
N PHE A 83 -6.46 -2.48 -0.01
CA PHE A 83 -6.57 -1.13 0.54
C PHE A 83 -8.03 -0.71 0.68
N GLU A 84 -8.28 0.14 1.67
CA GLU A 84 -9.57 0.75 1.97
C GLU A 84 -9.35 2.26 2.11
N ALA A 85 -10.20 3.05 1.45
CA ALA A 85 -10.24 4.49 1.61
C ALA A 85 -11.16 4.86 2.77
N GLU A 86 -10.71 5.76 3.64
CA GLU A 86 -11.47 6.32 4.76
C GLU A 86 -12.30 7.55 4.35
#